data_AF-R6XWP3-F1
#
_entry.id   AF-R6XWP3-F1
#
_cell.length_a   1.000
_cell.length_b   1.000
_cell.length_c   1.000
_cell.angle_alpha   90.00
_cell.angle_beta   90.00
_cell.angle_gamma   90.00
#
_symmetry.space_group_name_H-M   'P 1'
#
loop_
_entity.id
_entity.type
_entity.pdbx_description
1 polymer ?
#
loop_
_entity_poly.entity_id
_entity_poly.type
_entity_poly.pdbx_seq_one_letter_code
_entity_poly.pdbx_strand_id
1 'polypeptide(L)'
;MIKLNLTPQNKQEELILTYLQNNASETLADKINNGTPFEKDGHPLLNKKTLSGFMKYACEEARKLAEKGANSACIDDATVYGWAIHFFEEDSIEGTLYTIDGEEYKPAPKKVATPKPATVKPQPQKPQNLQFSIFDKIDDTEVKDTKTDTLTTETDTDDEEFTEEEKLDILRQVAEEERNQTAIHPIEQSKGNPIYQKYIAYQSEHPTSIVAYRLGDFYEVLGDNAVMLGNEMELTITSRDVGLKERVPMIGFPYHAAENYFAKIVRKHDLYIIENERETQFIPSLLHIDNRLIDEDTGEILSEEDLREFDGDIYEPQGIDEPETVTKQSIPNEIFALFGNKVEVR
;
A
#
# COMPACT_ATOMS: atom_id res chain seq x y z
N MET A 1 6.70 -10.62 -31.70
CA MET A 1 5.27 -10.90 -31.57
C MET A 1 5.12 -12.34 -31.11
N ILE A 2 4.57 -12.53 -29.92
CA ILE A 2 4.42 -13.88 -29.35
C ILE A 2 3.20 -14.53 -30.01
N LYS A 3 3.32 -15.80 -30.39
CA LYS A 3 2.22 -16.53 -31.03
C LYS A 3 1.29 -17.11 -29.95
N LEU A 4 0.02 -16.67 -29.96
CA LEU A 4 -1.01 -17.15 -29.05
C LEU A 4 -1.97 -18.12 -29.76
N ASN A 5 -2.34 -19.21 -29.10
CA ASN A 5 -3.27 -20.24 -29.55
C ASN A 5 -4.72 -19.83 -29.27
N LEU A 6 -5.09 -18.61 -29.66
CA LEU A 6 -6.44 -18.08 -29.56
C LEU A 6 -7.01 -17.89 -30.95
N THR A 7 -8.27 -18.29 -31.15
CA THR A 7 -8.98 -18.15 -32.43
C THR A 7 -10.04 -17.04 -32.32
N PRO A 8 -9.87 -15.91 -33.03
CA PRO A 8 -10.86 -14.84 -33.01
C PRO A 8 -12.05 -15.19 -33.92
N GLN A 9 -13.26 -14.90 -33.47
CA GLN A 9 -14.51 -15.13 -34.21
C GLN A 9 -15.04 -13.84 -34.86
N ASN A 10 -14.63 -12.68 -34.37
CA ASN A 10 -15.07 -11.38 -34.86
C ASN A 10 -13.89 -10.38 -34.88
N LYS A 11 -14.11 -9.23 -35.51
CA LYS A 11 -13.09 -8.17 -35.65
C LYS A 11 -12.63 -7.62 -34.31
N GLN A 12 -13.51 -7.62 -33.31
CA GLN A 12 -13.23 -7.13 -31.97
C GLN A 12 -12.24 -8.05 -31.23
N GLU A 13 -12.45 -9.37 -31.30
CA GLU A 13 -11.56 -10.38 -30.76
C GLU A 13 -10.21 -10.38 -31.49
N GLU A 14 -10.18 -10.05 -32.78
CA GLU A 14 -8.93 -9.88 -33.54
C GLU A 14 -8.08 -8.71 -33.04
N LEU A 15 -8.71 -7.58 -32.65
CA LEU A 15 -8.01 -6.46 -32.04
C LEU A 15 -7.39 -6.84 -30.69
N ILE A 16 -8.15 -7.53 -29.85
CA ILE A 16 -7.68 -8.03 -28.55
C ILE A 16 -6.53 -9.02 -28.74
N LEU A 17 -6.67 -9.96 -29.68
CA LEU A 17 -5.61 -10.91 -30.00
C LEU A 17 -4.33 -10.20 -30.45
N THR A 18 -4.45 -9.23 -31.36
CA THR A 18 -3.32 -8.44 -31.86
C THR A 18 -2.63 -7.70 -30.71
N TYR A 19 -3.41 -7.10 -29.82
CA TYR A 19 -2.89 -6.42 -28.64
C TYR A 19 -2.12 -7.38 -27.71
N LEU A 20 -2.72 -8.53 -27.38
CA LEU A 20 -2.09 -9.54 -26.52
C LEU A 20 -0.80 -10.08 -27.15
N GLN A 21 -0.78 -10.35 -28.46
CA GLN A 21 0.42 -10.85 -29.15
C GLN A 21 1.59 -9.84 -29.15
N ASN A 22 1.29 -8.55 -29.01
CA ASN A 22 2.28 -7.47 -28.95
C ASN A 22 2.74 -7.15 -27.52
N ASN A 23 1.88 -7.32 -26.51
CA ASN A 23 2.12 -6.84 -25.15
C ASN A 23 2.20 -7.93 -24.08
N ALA A 24 1.80 -9.17 -24.37
CA ALA A 24 1.90 -10.26 -23.41
C ALA A 24 3.37 -10.60 -23.10
N SER A 25 3.65 -10.93 -21.84
CA SER A 25 4.91 -11.54 -21.42
C SER A 25 5.00 -13.00 -21.88
N GLU A 26 6.20 -13.59 -21.86
CA GLU A 26 6.38 -15.01 -22.17
C GLU A 26 5.58 -15.92 -21.21
N THR A 27 5.55 -15.57 -19.93
CA THR A 27 4.78 -16.30 -18.91
C THR A 27 3.28 -16.24 -19.17
N LEU A 28 2.75 -15.07 -19.54
CA LEU A 28 1.34 -14.91 -19.87
C LEU A 28 0.99 -15.68 -21.15
N ALA A 29 1.87 -15.66 -22.16
CA ALA A 29 1.68 -16.42 -23.37
C ALA A 29 1.65 -17.93 -23.11
N ASP A 30 2.49 -18.44 -22.21
CA ASP A 30 2.46 -19.84 -21.78
C ASP A 30 1.15 -20.18 -21.06
N LYS A 31 0.66 -19.32 -20.16
CA LYS A 31 -0.65 -19.50 -19.52
C LYS A 31 -1.78 -19.54 -20.55
N ILE A 32 -1.75 -18.66 -21.56
CA ILE A 32 -2.76 -18.61 -22.62
C ILE A 32 -2.71 -19.87 -23.50
N ASN A 33 -1.50 -20.31 -23.86
CA ASN A 33 -1.31 -21.41 -24.82
C ASN A 33 -1.53 -22.79 -24.18
N ASN A 34 -1.05 -22.96 -22.95
CA ASN A 34 -1.03 -24.25 -22.27
C ASN A 34 -2.16 -24.36 -21.23
N GLY A 35 -2.73 -23.24 -20.77
CA GLY A 35 -3.69 -23.21 -19.67
C GLY A 35 -3.01 -23.19 -18.30
N THR A 36 -3.79 -22.95 -17.26
CA THR A 36 -3.32 -22.92 -15.86
C THR A 36 -3.85 -24.12 -15.07
N PRO A 37 -3.05 -24.74 -14.19
CA PRO A 37 -3.52 -25.82 -13.33
C PRO A 37 -4.68 -25.37 -12.44
N PHE A 38 -5.71 -26.20 -12.31
CA PHE A 38 -6.91 -25.90 -11.52
C PHE A 38 -7.42 -27.16 -10.83
N GLU A 39 -7.84 -27.09 -9.57
CA GLU A 39 -8.40 -28.25 -8.87
C GLU A 39 -9.91 -28.04 -8.62
N LYS A 40 -10.73 -28.99 -9.09
CA LYS A 40 -12.18 -28.99 -8.83
C LYS A 40 -12.65 -30.39 -8.46
N ASP A 41 -13.40 -30.50 -7.37
CA ASP A 41 -13.94 -31.77 -6.87
C ASP A 41 -12.87 -32.87 -6.70
N GLY A 42 -11.66 -32.49 -6.28
CA GLY A 42 -10.53 -33.42 -6.08
C GLY A 42 -9.88 -33.94 -7.37
N HIS A 43 -10.22 -33.38 -8.53
CA HIS A 43 -9.62 -33.72 -9.82
C HIS A 43 -8.72 -32.59 -10.31
N PRO A 44 -7.47 -32.89 -10.74
CA PRO A 44 -6.62 -31.92 -11.40
C PRO A 44 -7.17 -31.65 -12.82
N LEU A 45 -7.48 -30.39 -13.07
CA LEU A 45 -8.01 -29.85 -14.31
C LEU A 45 -7.06 -28.77 -14.84
N LEU A 46 -7.30 -28.37 -16.08
CA LEU A 46 -6.56 -27.36 -16.78
C LEU A 46 -7.53 -26.26 -17.21
N ASN A 47 -7.37 -25.07 -16.63
CA ASN A 47 -8.17 -23.90 -16.96
C ASN A 47 -7.62 -23.24 -18.23
N LYS A 48 -8.44 -23.23 -19.29
CA LYS A 48 -8.11 -22.53 -20.53
C LYS A 48 -9.11 -21.42 -20.78
N LYS A 49 -8.58 -20.21 -20.86
CA LYS A 49 -9.35 -18.99 -21.13
C LYS A 49 -9.45 -18.78 -22.64
N THR A 50 -10.56 -18.19 -23.07
CA THR A 50 -10.86 -17.94 -24.49
C THR A 50 -11.19 -16.48 -24.72
N LEU A 51 -11.03 -15.99 -25.96
CA LEU A 51 -11.39 -14.62 -26.33
C LEU A 51 -12.88 -14.36 -26.10
N SER A 52 -13.75 -15.33 -26.41
CA SER A 52 -15.19 -15.19 -26.14
C SER A 52 -15.51 -15.18 -24.64
N GLY A 53 -14.72 -15.88 -23.81
CA GLY A 53 -14.78 -15.77 -22.35
C GLY A 53 -14.40 -14.37 -21.87
N PHE A 54 -13.32 -13.82 -22.42
CA PHE A 54 -12.90 -12.44 -22.15
C PHE A 54 -14.01 -11.44 -22.54
N MET A 55 -14.64 -11.58 -23.71
CA MET A 55 -15.72 -10.67 -24.13
C MET A 55 -16.88 -10.62 -23.12
N LYS A 56 -17.21 -11.75 -22.47
CA LYS A 56 -18.24 -11.79 -21.42
C LYS A 56 -17.76 -11.08 -20.16
N TYR A 57 -16.53 -11.36 -19.73
CA TYR A 57 -15.90 -10.71 -18.59
C TYR A 57 -15.82 -9.18 -18.78
N ALA A 58 -15.37 -8.71 -19.94
CA ALA A 58 -15.30 -7.30 -20.28
C ALA A 58 -16.69 -6.64 -20.25
N CYS A 59 -17.75 -7.33 -20.68
CA CYS A 59 -19.12 -6.82 -20.55
C CYS A 59 -19.56 -6.66 -19.09
N GLU A 60 -19.14 -7.56 -18.19
CA GLU A 60 -19.44 -7.47 -16.77
C GLU A 60 -18.66 -6.35 -16.09
N GLU A 61 -17.37 -6.20 -16.41
CA GLU A 61 -16.55 -5.09 -15.93
C GLU A 61 -17.07 -3.74 -16.43
N ALA A 62 -17.46 -3.65 -17.70
CA ALA A 62 -18.10 -2.44 -18.25
C ALA A 62 -19.42 -2.11 -17.51
N ARG A 63 -20.20 -3.12 -17.11
CA ARG A 63 -21.42 -2.91 -16.31
C ARG A 63 -21.09 -2.36 -14.92
N LYS A 64 -20.08 -2.92 -14.25
CA LYS A 64 -19.62 -2.41 -12.94
C LYS A 64 -19.11 -0.97 -13.03
N LEU A 65 -18.41 -0.62 -14.12
CA LEU A 65 -18.00 0.77 -14.37
C LEU A 65 -19.20 1.69 -14.59
N ALA A 66 -20.21 1.25 -15.35
CA ALA A 66 -21.42 2.03 -15.59
C ALA A 66 -22.22 2.27 -14.30
N GLU A 67 -22.30 1.27 -13.41
CA GLU A 67 -22.93 1.40 -12.08
C GLU A 67 -22.23 2.44 -11.20
N LYS A 68 -20.92 2.62 -11.37
CA LYS A 68 -20.11 3.65 -10.69
C LYS A 68 -20.19 5.03 -11.36
N GLY A 69 -21.06 5.20 -12.36
CA GLY A 69 -21.29 6.48 -13.04
C GLY A 69 -20.26 6.84 -14.10
N ALA A 70 -19.42 5.90 -14.55
CA ALA A 70 -18.48 6.12 -15.64
C ALA A 70 -19.14 5.96 -17.02
N ASN A 71 -18.72 6.80 -17.98
CA ASN A 71 -19.22 6.78 -19.35
C ASN A 71 -18.46 5.73 -20.19
N SER A 72 -19.18 4.67 -20.60
CA SER A 72 -18.85 3.63 -21.61
C SER A 72 -17.38 3.35 -21.96
N ALA A 73 -16.91 2.13 -21.70
CA ALA A 73 -15.66 1.60 -22.26
C ALA A 73 -15.89 0.95 -23.64
N CYS A 74 -15.03 1.24 -24.61
CA CYS A 74 -15.03 0.61 -25.95
C CYS A 74 -13.83 -0.35 -26.12
N ILE A 75 -13.90 -1.29 -27.06
CA ILE A 75 -12.95 -2.41 -27.17
C ILE A 75 -11.52 -1.95 -27.54
N ASP A 76 -11.44 -0.80 -28.17
CA ASP A 76 -10.24 -0.06 -28.56
C ASP A 76 -9.71 0.89 -27.46
N ASP A 77 -10.32 0.88 -26.27
CA ASP A 77 -9.88 1.62 -25.09
C ASP A 77 -8.74 0.88 -24.36
N ALA A 78 -7.73 1.63 -23.90
CA ALA A 78 -6.65 1.13 -23.05
C ALA A 78 -7.19 0.37 -21.83
N THR A 79 -8.33 0.80 -21.31
CA THR A 79 -9.03 0.15 -20.19
C THR A 79 -9.42 -1.30 -20.51
N VAL A 80 -9.99 -1.55 -21.70
CA VAL A 80 -10.42 -2.90 -22.11
C VAL A 80 -9.22 -3.80 -22.42
N TYR A 81 -8.16 -3.23 -22.97
CA TYR A 81 -6.91 -3.96 -23.15
C TYR A 81 -6.26 -4.35 -21.82
N GLY A 82 -6.32 -3.47 -20.81
CA GLY A 82 -5.89 -3.79 -19.44
C GLY A 82 -6.71 -4.95 -18.84
N TRP A 83 -8.02 -4.96 -19.05
CA TRP A 83 -8.86 -6.09 -18.66
C TRP A 83 -8.49 -7.38 -19.37
N ALA A 84 -8.03 -7.32 -20.63
CA ALA A 84 -7.61 -8.52 -21.35
C ALA A 84 -6.38 -9.15 -20.67
N ILE A 85 -5.37 -8.34 -20.33
CA ILE A 85 -4.18 -8.81 -19.61
C ILE A 85 -4.59 -9.42 -18.27
N HIS A 86 -5.35 -8.68 -17.45
CA HIS A 86 -5.81 -9.16 -16.16
C HIS A 86 -6.65 -10.44 -16.26
N PHE A 87 -7.58 -10.50 -17.23
CA PHE A 87 -8.41 -11.67 -17.46
C PHE A 87 -7.57 -12.91 -17.74
N PHE A 88 -6.52 -12.82 -18.57
CA PHE A 88 -5.68 -13.97 -18.90
C PHE A 88 -4.66 -14.30 -17.80
N GLU A 89 -4.18 -13.30 -17.07
CA GLU A 89 -3.15 -13.44 -16.03
C GLU A 89 -3.68 -13.99 -14.70
N GLU A 90 -4.89 -13.58 -14.30
CA GLU A 90 -5.46 -13.87 -12.99
C GLU A 90 -5.95 -15.33 -12.88
N ASP A 91 -5.28 -16.15 -12.09
CA ASP A 91 -5.58 -17.58 -11.98
C ASP A 91 -6.95 -17.86 -11.35
N SER A 92 -7.48 -16.89 -10.59
CA SER A 92 -8.81 -16.96 -9.96
C SER A 92 -9.97 -16.91 -10.96
N ILE A 93 -9.74 -16.43 -12.19
CA ILE A 93 -10.79 -16.31 -13.21
C ILE A 93 -10.95 -17.66 -13.94
N GLU A 94 -12.09 -18.31 -13.73
CA GLU A 94 -12.43 -19.58 -14.36
C GLU A 94 -12.78 -19.39 -15.86
N GLY A 95 -12.00 -20.03 -16.73
CA GLY A 95 -12.32 -20.24 -18.13
C GLY A 95 -12.97 -21.60 -18.36
N THR A 96 -12.72 -22.20 -19.53
CA THR A 96 -13.17 -23.56 -19.81
C THR A 96 -12.20 -24.55 -19.18
N LEU A 97 -12.71 -25.45 -18.33
CA LEU A 97 -11.92 -26.48 -17.66
C LEU A 97 -11.77 -27.71 -18.56
N TYR A 98 -10.55 -28.23 -18.67
CA TYR A 98 -10.21 -29.44 -19.39
C TYR A 98 -9.60 -30.47 -18.45
N THR A 99 -9.81 -31.76 -18.71
CA THR A 99 -9.05 -32.83 -18.05
C THR A 99 -7.60 -32.84 -18.56
N ILE A 100 -6.70 -33.52 -17.84
CA ILE A 100 -5.31 -33.73 -18.28
C ILE A 100 -5.25 -34.40 -19.67
N ASP A 101 -6.23 -35.25 -19.98
CA ASP A 101 -6.36 -35.92 -21.29
C ASP A 101 -6.93 -35.00 -22.39
N GLY A 102 -7.26 -33.75 -22.07
CA GLY A 102 -7.71 -32.73 -23.01
C GLY A 102 -9.21 -32.74 -23.32
N GLU A 103 -10.01 -33.54 -22.61
CA GLU A 103 -11.47 -33.50 -22.75
C GLU A 103 -12.06 -32.34 -21.93
N GLU A 104 -13.06 -31.64 -22.50
CA GLU A 104 -13.78 -30.58 -21.79
C GLU A 104 -14.50 -31.15 -20.56
N TYR A 105 -14.18 -30.63 -19.38
CA TYR A 105 -14.77 -31.06 -18.12
C TYR A 105 -16.23 -30.63 -18.07
N LYS A 106 -17.13 -31.59 -18.23
CA LYS A 106 -18.57 -31.42 -17.98
C LYS A 106 -18.86 -31.93 -16.58
N PRO A 107 -19.26 -31.05 -15.63
CA PRO A 107 -19.59 -31.50 -14.29
C PRO A 107 -20.71 -32.54 -14.38
N ALA A 108 -20.53 -33.68 -13.70
CA ALA A 108 -21.57 -34.70 -13.64
C ALA A 108 -22.86 -34.06 -13.09
N PRO A 109 -24.04 -34.32 -13.69
CA PRO A 109 -25.28 -33.74 -13.21
C PRO A 109 -25.47 -34.14 -11.75
N LYS A 110 -25.50 -33.15 -10.86
CA LYS A 110 -25.87 -33.33 -9.46
C LYS A 110 -27.21 -34.06 -9.45
N LYS A 111 -27.25 -35.29 -8.93
CA LYS A 111 -28.51 -35.98 -8.63
C LYS A 111 -29.31 -35.07 -7.71
N VAL A 112 -30.33 -34.42 -8.25
CA VAL A 112 -31.29 -33.64 -7.47
C VAL A 112 -32.05 -34.66 -6.63
N ALA A 113 -31.65 -34.81 -5.37
CA ALA A 113 -32.50 -35.44 -4.37
C ALA A 113 -33.73 -34.54 -4.22
N THR A 114 -34.88 -35.01 -4.71
CA THR A 114 -36.17 -34.39 -4.52
C THR A 114 -36.48 -34.31 -3.01
N PRO A 115 -36.68 -33.11 -2.43
CA PRO A 115 -37.18 -33.02 -1.07
C PRO A 115 -38.68 -33.35 -1.09
N LYS A 116 -39.09 -34.42 -0.39
CA LYS A 116 -40.49 -34.61 0.01
C LYS A 116 -40.93 -33.44 0.90
N PRO A 117 -42.18 -32.96 0.83
CA PRO A 117 -42.65 -31.87 1.68
C PRO A 117 -42.72 -32.35 3.13
N ALA A 118 -41.93 -31.72 4.02
CA ALA A 118 -42.02 -31.93 5.46
C ALA A 118 -42.91 -30.86 6.09
N THR A 119 -43.91 -31.34 6.82
CA THR A 119 -44.93 -30.60 7.57
C THR A 119 -44.33 -29.64 8.60
N VAL A 120 -44.84 -28.42 8.65
CA VAL A 120 -44.48 -27.36 9.61
C VAL A 120 -44.85 -27.77 11.04
N LYS A 121 -43.88 -27.73 11.95
CA LYS A 121 -44.08 -27.51 13.39
C LYS A 121 -43.06 -26.47 13.90
N PRO A 122 -43.46 -25.57 14.82
CA PRO A 122 -42.69 -24.37 15.14
C PRO A 122 -41.56 -24.66 16.12
N GLN A 123 -40.39 -24.04 15.90
CA GLN A 123 -39.24 -24.14 16.79
C GLN A 123 -38.76 -22.73 17.22
N PRO A 124 -38.36 -22.53 18.49
CA PRO A 124 -38.25 -21.21 19.13
C PRO A 124 -37.04 -20.39 18.65
N GLN A 125 -37.16 -19.06 18.75
CA GLN A 125 -36.13 -18.08 18.42
C GLN A 125 -34.82 -18.34 19.18
N LYS A 126 -33.70 -18.34 18.45
CA LYS A 126 -32.34 -18.34 19.01
C LYS A 126 -31.90 -16.89 19.28
N PRO A 127 -31.15 -16.61 20.36
CA PRO A 127 -30.83 -15.25 20.79
C PRO A 127 -29.86 -14.55 19.85
N GLN A 128 -30.06 -13.24 19.67
CA GLN A 128 -29.11 -12.33 19.01
C GLN A 128 -27.79 -12.32 19.79
N ASN A 129 -26.70 -12.60 19.09
CA ASN A 129 -25.36 -12.48 19.63
C ASN A 129 -24.92 -11.01 19.50
N LEU A 130 -25.25 -10.19 20.51
CA LEU A 130 -24.65 -8.87 20.68
C LEU A 130 -23.21 -9.08 21.16
N GLN A 131 -22.22 -8.75 20.31
CA GLN A 131 -20.84 -8.66 20.76
C GLN A 131 -20.68 -7.37 21.57
N PHE A 132 -20.34 -7.52 22.84
CA PHE A 132 -20.12 -6.43 23.79
C PHE A 132 -18.81 -5.69 23.47
N SER A 133 -18.88 -4.36 23.48
CA SER A 133 -17.75 -3.44 23.40
C SER A 133 -16.89 -3.55 24.66
N ILE A 134 -15.56 -3.48 24.48
CA ILE A 134 -14.52 -3.60 25.52
C ILE A 134 -14.50 -2.40 26.49
N PHE A 135 -15.38 -1.42 26.33
CA PHE A 135 -15.34 -0.14 27.06
C PHE A 135 -16.36 0.04 28.20
N ASP A 136 -17.03 -1.02 28.66
CA ASP A 136 -18.11 -0.89 29.68
C ASP A 136 -17.70 -1.39 31.08
N LYS A 137 -16.41 -1.31 31.43
CA LYS A 137 -15.92 -1.80 32.73
C LYS A 137 -14.88 -0.91 33.42
N ILE A 138 -14.93 0.39 33.13
CA ILE A 138 -14.29 1.47 33.88
C ILE A 138 -15.36 2.53 34.05
N ASP A 139 -16.23 2.37 35.04
CA ASP A 139 -16.62 3.45 35.94
C ASP A 139 -17.39 2.86 37.13
N ASP A 140 -17.27 3.56 38.26
CA ASP A 140 -17.95 3.33 39.53
C ASP A 140 -17.53 2.10 40.37
N THR A 141 -16.49 2.28 41.20
CA THR A 141 -16.78 2.49 42.63
C THR A 141 -15.61 3.15 43.37
N GLU A 142 -15.92 4.31 43.94
CA GLU A 142 -15.13 5.09 44.89
C GLU A 142 -14.72 4.32 46.16
N VAL A 143 -13.48 4.58 46.57
CA VAL A 143 -12.87 4.63 47.91
C VAL A 143 -13.65 4.13 49.13
N LYS A 144 -13.01 3.22 49.88
CA LYS A 144 -12.84 3.36 51.34
C LYS A 144 -11.64 2.57 51.88
N ASP A 145 -11.05 3.16 52.89
CA ASP A 145 -9.72 2.97 53.45
C ASP A 145 -9.31 1.57 53.96
N THR A 146 -8.00 1.53 54.24
CA THR A 146 -7.29 0.87 55.36
C THR A 146 -6.52 -0.42 55.09
N LYS A 147 -5.21 -0.25 55.26
CA LYS A 147 -4.23 -1.14 55.92
C LYS A 147 -3.99 -2.54 55.33
N THR A 148 -2.82 -2.61 54.70
CA THR A 148 -1.81 -3.66 54.85
C THR A 148 -1.96 -4.53 56.10
N ASP A 149 -2.07 -5.83 55.90
CA ASP A 149 -1.54 -6.81 56.85
C ASP A 149 -1.13 -8.09 56.12
N THR A 150 0.18 -8.26 56.00
CA THR A 150 0.90 -9.51 55.78
C THR A 150 1.09 -10.21 57.13
N LEU A 151 0.73 -11.48 57.21
CA LEU A 151 1.11 -12.43 58.27
C LEU A 151 1.43 -13.74 57.53
N THR A 152 2.55 -14.44 57.67
CA THR A 152 3.35 -14.74 58.86
C THR A 152 4.74 -15.23 58.43
N THR A 153 5.80 -14.73 59.07
CA THR A 153 6.93 -15.55 59.55
C THR A 153 7.61 -14.77 60.66
N GLU A 154 7.46 -15.24 61.88
CA GLU A 154 8.26 -14.79 63.03
C GLU A 154 9.28 -15.85 63.37
N THR A 155 10.54 -15.43 63.45
CA THR A 155 11.70 -15.95 64.22
C THR A 155 12.90 -15.21 63.63
N ASP A 156 13.88 -14.66 64.32
CA ASP A 156 14.16 -14.35 65.71
C ASP A 156 15.30 -13.31 65.61
N THR A 157 15.46 -12.52 66.66
CA THR A 157 16.53 -11.55 66.91
C THR A 157 17.90 -11.89 66.31
N ASP A 158 18.50 -10.95 65.56
CA ASP A 158 19.89 -10.50 65.76
C ASP A 158 20.14 -9.21 64.94
N ASP A 159 20.48 -8.14 65.65
CA ASP A 159 20.99 -6.89 65.10
C ASP A 159 22.42 -7.13 64.60
N GLU A 160 22.61 -7.36 63.29
CA GLU A 160 23.92 -7.21 62.66
C GLU A 160 23.91 -6.04 61.67
N GLU A 161 24.54 -4.94 62.08
CA GLU A 161 24.92 -3.85 61.19
C GLU A 161 25.89 -4.38 60.12
N PHE A 162 25.42 -4.48 58.88
CA PHE A 162 26.29 -4.75 57.72
C PHE A 162 27.46 -3.76 57.70
N THR A 163 28.67 -4.30 57.67
CA THR A 163 29.90 -3.50 57.65
C THR A 163 30.02 -2.76 56.31
N GLU A 164 30.70 -1.59 56.32
CA GLU A 164 30.83 -0.74 55.12
C GLU A 164 31.51 -1.46 53.93
N GLU A 165 32.28 -2.51 54.19
CA GLU A 165 32.89 -3.37 53.16
C GLU A 165 31.86 -4.27 52.46
N GLU A 166 30.85 -4.78 53.18
CA GLU A 166 29.79 -5.63 52.61
C GLU A 166 28.80 -4.82 51.77
N LYS A 167 28.50 -3.59 52.19
CA LYS A 167 27.70 -2.66 51.37
C LYS A 167 28.42 -2.29 50.08
N LEU A 168 29.74 -2.14 50.11
CA LEU A 168 30.55 -1.83 48.93
C LEU A 168 30.63 -3.01 47.96
N ASP A 169 30.61 -4.24 48.47
CA ASP A 169 30.62 -5.46 47.66
C ASP A 169 29.25 -5.71 46.99
N ILE A 170 28.15 -5.44 47.69
CA ILE A 170 26.80 -5.44 47.10
C ILE A 170 26.67 -4.36 46.01
N LEU A 171 27.18 -3.15 46.26
CA LEU A 171 27.18 -2.08 45.26
C LEU A 171 28.06 -2.40 44.05
N ARG A 172 29.16 -3.13 44.26
CA ARG A 172 30.01 -3.65 43.17
C ARG A 172 29.33 -4.75 42.38
N GLN A 173 28.64 -5.69 43.02
CA GLN A 173 27.88 -6.73 42.33
C GLN A 173 26.76 -6.13 41.48
N VAL A 174 26.02 -5.14 42.00
CA VAL A 174 25.00 -4.42 41.23
C VAL A 174 25.63 -3.64 40.07
N ALA A 175 26.78 -2.99 40.27
CA ALA A 175 27.49 -2.27 39.21
C ALA A 175 28.14 -3.20 38.16
N GLU A 176 28.52 -4.43 38.52
CA GLU A 176 29.03 -5.46 37.60
C GLU A 176 27.89 -6.14 36.82
N GLU A 177 26.72 -6.33 37.43
CA GLU A 177 25.49 -6.76 36.72
C GLU A 177 24.99 -5.67 35.77
N GLU A 178 24.99 -4.39 36.17
CA GLU A 178 24.68 -3.26 35.28
C GLU A 178 25.72 -3.11 34.14
N ARG A 179 27.01 -3.39 34.40
CA ARG A 179 28.05 -3.44 33.35
C ARG A 179 27.87 -4.62 32.39
N ASN A 180 27.45 -5.78 32.87
CA ASN A 180 27.16 -6.93 32.01
C ASN A 180 25.84 -6.80 31.23
N GLN A 181 24.90 -5.96 31.69
CA GLN A 181 23.74 -5.54 30.88
C GLN A 181 24.09 -4.44 29.85
N THR A 182 25.21 -3.73 30.05
CA THR A 182 25.69 -2.65 29.16
C THR A 182 26.90 -3.10 28.32
N ALA A 183 27.05 -4.40 28.10
CA ALA A 183 27.81 -4.89 26.96
C ALA A 183 27.00 -4.58 25.69
N ILE A 184 27.22 -3.39 25.14
CA ILE A 184 26.80 -3.01 23.79
C ILE A 184 27.52 -3.96 22.83
N HIS A 185 26.96 -5.15 22.64
CA HIS A 185 27.07 -5.83 21.36
C HIS A 185 26.43 -4.86 20.36
N PRO A 186 27.12 -4.44 19.29
CA PRO A 186 26.46 -3.78 18.20
C PRO A 186 25.35 -4.74 17.76
N ILE A 187 24.10 -4.42 18.08
CA ILE A 187 22.97 -5.01 17.39
C ILE A 187 23.23 -4.56 15.96
N GLU A 188 23.76 -5.46 15.13
CA GLU A 188 23.72 -5.26 13.69
C GLU A 188 22.24 -5.10 13.38
N GLN A 189 21.77 -3.85 13.31
CA GLN A 189 20.47 -3.56 12.76
C GLN A 189 20.52 -4.16 11.36
N SER A 190 19.73 -5.22 11.15
CA SER A 190 19.50 -5.73 9.81
C SER A 190 19.16 -4.53 8.95
N LYS A 191 19.97 -4.25 7.94
CA LYS A 191 19.75 -3.09 7.04
C LYS A 191 18.55 -3.31 6.12
N GLY A 192 17.79 -4.38 6.34
CA GLY A 192 16.78 -4.89 5.43
C GLY A 192 17.39 -5.50 4.18
N ASN A 193 16.53 -5.96 3.28
CA ASN A 193 16.89 -6.50 1.99
C ASN A 193 17.38 -5.39 1.04
N PRO A 194 18.00 -5.75 -0.11
CA PRO A 194 18.55 -4.75 -1.04
C PRO A 194 17.52 -3.75 -1.57
N ILE A 195 16.25 -4.14 -1.70
CA ILE A 195 15.17 -3.27 -2.18
C ILE A 195 14.90 -2.17 -1.15
N TYR A 196 14.79 -2.55 0.12
CA TYR A 196 14.55 -1.62 1.20
C TYR A 196 15.73 -0.65 1.40
N GLN A 197 16.96 -1.15 1.30
CA GLN A 197 18.15 -0.29 1.36
C GLN A 197 18.15 0.78 0.27
N LYS A 198 17.77 0.41 -0.96
CA LYS A 198 17.62 1.37 -2.07
C LYS A 198 16.50 2.36 -1.81
N TYR A 199 15.35 1.89 -1.34
CA TYR A 199 14.23 2.77 -0.98
C TYR A 199 14.65 3.83 0.04
N ILE A 200 15.35 3.42 1.10
CA ILE A 200 15.86 4.35 2.13
C ILE A 200 16.90 5.31 1.55
N ALA A 201 17.74 4.85 0.62
CA ALA A 201 18.68 5.74 -0.08
C ALA A 201 17.93 6.83 -0.88
N TYR A 202 16.92 6.46 -1.67
CA TYR A 202 16.10 7.43 -2.39
C TYR A 202 15.35 8.38 -1.44
N GLN A 203 14.84 7.87 -0.33
CA GLN A 203 14.18 8.71 0.69
C GLN A 203 15.17 9.70 1.33
N SER A 204 16.45 9.33 1.46
CA SER A 204 17.48 10.22 2.00
C SER A 204 17.90 11.33 1.03
N GLU A 205 17.73 11.14 -0.28
CA GLU A 205 17.98 12.19 -1.28
C GLU A 205 16.96 13.31 -1.16
N HIS A 206 15.71 12.98 -0.82
CA HIS A 206 14.62 13.92 -0.64
C HIS A 206 13.80 13.60 0.64
N PRO A 207 14.29 13.98 1.84
CA PRO A 207 13.73 13.54 3.12
C PRO A 207 12.26 13.89 3.34
N THR A 208 11.79 15.01 2.77
CA THR A 208 10.42 15.51 2.92
C THR A 208 9.46 15.01 1.84
N SER A 209 9.97 14.31 0.82
CA SER A 209 9.14 13.88 -0.32
C SER A 209 8.61 12.47 -0.15
N ILE A 210 7.54 12.17 -0.85
CA ILE A 210 7.04 10.81 -1.02
C ILE A 210 7.87 10.11 -2.09
N VAL A 211 8.53 9.02 -1.73
CA VAL A 211 9.18 8.14 -2.70
C VAL A 211 8.17 7.14 -3.25
N ALA A 212 7.84 7.24 -4.53
CA ALA A 212 7.09 6.24 -5.26
C ALA A 212 8.06 5.36 -6.07
N TYR A 213 8.36 4.16 -5.54
CA TYR A 213 9.32 3.26 -6.16
C TYR A 213 8.64 2.20 -7.02
N ARG A 214 8.94 2.18 -8.31
CA ARG A 214 8.43 1.15 -9.21
C ARG A 214 9.08 -0.20 -8.95
N LEU A 215 8.27 -1.16 -8.54
CA LEU A 215 8.66 -2.54 -8.30
C LEU A 215 7.73 -3.45 -9.10
N GLY A 216 8.13 -3.74 -10.34
CA GLY A 216 7.32 -4.50 -11.29
C GLY A 216 6.22 -3.63 -11.90
N ASP A 217 4.98 -4.08 -11.76
CA ASP A 217 3.76 -3.43 -12.27
C ASP A 217 3.11 -2.49 -11.24
N PHE A 218 3.71 -2.30 -10.06
CA PHE A 218 3.24 -1.38 -9.03
C PHE A 218 4.28 -0.31 -8.70
N TYR A 219 3.76 0.85 -8.30
CA TYR A 219 4.50 1.81 -7.50
C TYR A 219 4.23 1.55 -6.03
N GLU A 220 5.30 1.42 -5.25
CA GLU A 220 5.24 1.16 -3.82
C GLU A 220 5.78 2.36 -3.02
N VAL A 221 5.03 2.74 -1.98
CA VAL A 221 5.46 3.67 -0.94
C VAL A 221 5.52 2.90 0.36
N LEU A 222 6.57 3.09 1.16
CA LEU A 222 6.85 2.34 2.38
C LEU A 222 6.88 3.24 3.63
N GLY A 223 6.67 2.61 4.79
CA GLY A 223 6.83 3.24 6.11
C GLY A 223 5.73 4.26 6.42
N ASP A 224 6.11 5.33 7.11
CA ASP A 224 5.17 6.36 7.59
C ASP A 224 4.48 7.09 6.43
N ASN A 225 5.21 7.32 5.33
CA ASN A 225 4.67 7.88 4.10
C ASN A 225 3.53 7.01 3.53
N ALA A 226 3.65 5.69 3.66
CA ALA A 226 2.61 4.76 3.23
C ALA A 226 1.36 4.85 4.10
N VAL A 227 1.54 4.95 5.42
CA VAL A 227 0.42 5.08 6.37
C VAL A 227 -0.32 6.40 6.14
N MET A 228 0.44 7.49 5.99
CA MET A 228 -0.10 8.82 5.76
C MET A 228 -0.91 8.87 4.44
N LEU A 229 -0.30 8.47 3.33
CA LEU A 229 -0.99 8.45 2.04
C LEU A 229 -2.12 7.44 1.96
N GLY A 230 -1.98 6.30 2.64
CA GLY A 230 -3.03 5.28 2.74
C GLY A 230 -4.30 5.83 3.36
N ASN A 231 -4.16 6.53 4.48
CA ASN A 231 -5.28 7.18 5.17
C ASN A 231 -5.84 8.36 4.35
N GLU A 232 -4.98 9.17 3.75
CA GLU A 232 -5.39 10.36 3.00
C GLU A 232 -6.14 10.04 1.71
N MET A 233 -5.68 9.03 0.96
CA MET A 233 -6.25 8.67 -0.35
C MET A 233 -7.18 7.46 -0.27
N GLU A 234 -7.52 6.99 0.93
CA GLU A 234 -8.33 5.79 1.19
C GLU A 234 -7.79 4.55 0.46
N LEU A 235 -6.46 4.40 0.43
CA LEU A 235 -5.80 3.22 -0.10
C LEU A 235 -5.61 2.16 0.98
N THR A 236 -5.72 0.90 0.57
CA THR A 236 -5.45 -0.23 1.47
C THR A 236 -3.99 -0.21 1.91
N ILE A 237 -3.76 0.05 3.20
CA ILE A 237 -2.45 -0.09 3.83
C ILE A 237 -2.19 -1.58 4.07
N THR A 238 -1.09 -2.07 3.53
CA THR A 238 -0.61 -3.44 3.67
C THR A 238 0.77 -3.43 4.35
N SER A 239 1.44 -4.57 4.40
CA SER A 239 2.79 -4.68 4.97
C SER A 239 3.69 -5.50 4.07
N ARG A 240 4.92 -5.03 3.85
CA ARG A 240 5.96 -5.72 3.08
C ARG A 240 6.99 -6.35 4.02
N ASP A 241 7.39 -7.58 3.72
CA ASP A 241 8.57 -8.16 4.35
C ASP A 241 9.81 -7.61 3.65
N VAL A 242 10.63 -6.89 4.41
CA VAL A 242 11.84 -6.23 3.94
C VAL A 242 13.10 -6.81 4.57
N GLY A 243 13.04 -8.01 5.16
CA GLY A 243 14.20 -8.62 5.83
C GLY A 243 14.58 -7.94 7.15
N LEU A 244 13.69 -7.12 7.71
CA LEU A 244 13.77 -6.60 9.07
C LEU A 244 13.04 -7.55 10.03
N LYS A 245 13.20 -7.32 11.34
CA LYS A 245 12.47 -8.08 12.37
C LYS A 245 10.95 -7.90 12.26
N GLU A 246 10.52 -6.73 11.82
CA GLU A 246 9.12 -6.35 11.65
C GLU A 246 8.83 -6.03 10.18
N ARG A 247 7.59 -6.26 9.75
CA ARG A 247 7.14 -5.90 8.40
C ARG A 247 6.92 -4.40 8.32
N VAL A 248 7.28 -3.79 7.20
CA VAL A 248 7.14 -2.35 7.00
C VAL A 248 5.79 -2.06 6.35
N PRO A 249 5.02 -1.08 6.84
CA PRO A 249 3.79 -0.63 6.19
C PRO A 249 4.03 -0.24 4.73
N MET A 250 3.07 -0.54 3.86
CA MET A 250 3.19 -0.34 2.43
C MET A 250 1.84 0.02 1.83
N ILE A 251 1.83 0.97 0.89
CA ILE A 251 0.76 1.13 -0.09
C ILE A 251 1.33 0.87 -1.48
N GLY A 252 0.48 0.33 -2.35
CA GLY A 252 0.83 0.07 -3.74
C GLY A 252 -0.29 0.50 -4.66
N PHE A 253 0.06 1.10 -5.80
CA PHE A 253 -0.89 1.37 -6.87
C PHE A 253 -0.33 0.97 -8.23
N PRO A 254 -1.19 0.50 -9.16
CA PRO A 254 -0.73 -0.09 -10.40
C PRO A 254 -0.12 0.97 -11.33
N TYR A 255 0.99 0.61 -11.98
CA TYR A 255 1.76 1.43 -12.90
C TYR A 255 0.88 2.09 -13.97
N HIS A 256 -0.03 1.32 -14.57
CA HIS A 256 -0.91 1.81 -15.63
C HIS A 256 -1.91 2.88 -15.17
N ALA A 257 -2.15 3.00 -13.86
CA ALA A 257 -3.00 4.04 -13.29
C ALA A 257 -2.20 5.07 -12.47
N ALA A 258 -0.86 5.00 -12.49
CA ALA A 258 0.01 5.76 -11.60
C ALA A 258 -0.15 7.27 -11.76
N GLU A 259 -0.37 7.76 -12.99
CA GLU A 259 -0.60 9.18 -13.26
C GLU A 259 -1.71 9.79 -12.40
N ASN A 260 -2.81 9.05 -12.19
CA ASN A 260 -3.92 9.52 -11.35
C ASN A 260 -3.54 9.61 -9.88
N TYR A 261 -2.66 8.72 -9.40
CA TYR A 261 -2.17 8.74 -8.01
C TYR A 261 -1.13 9.83 -7.82
N PHE A 262 -0.21 9.99 -8.77
CA PHE A 262 0.77 11.07 -8.77
C PHE A 262 0.09 12.43 -8.75
N ALA A 263 -0.93 12.64 -9.59
CA ALA A 263 -1.71 13.87 -9.58
C ALA A 263 -2.41 14.15 -8.25
N LYS A 264 -2.77 13.11 -7.47
CA LYS A 264 -3.33 13.27 -6.12
C LYS A 264 -2.27 13.60 -5.09
N ILE A 265 -1.13 12.90 -5.11
CA ILE A 265 -0.02 13.10 -4.17
C ILE A 265 0.56 14.50 -4.32
N VAL A 266 0.86 14.90 -5.57
CA VAL A 266 1.48 16.19 -5.90
C VAL A 266 0.60 17.39 -5.52
N ARG A 267 -0.71 17.21 -5.25
CA ARG A 267 -1.52 18.31 -4.72
C ARG A 267 -1.06 18.80 -3.36
N LYS A 268 -0.47 17.94 -2.54
CA LYS A 268 -0.15 18.24 -1.13
C LYS A 268 1.26 17.86 -0.70
N HIS A 269 1.91 16.94 -1.41
CA HIS A 269 3.22 16.41 -1.04
C HIS A 269 4.16 16.43 -2.23
N ASP A 270 5.43 16.74 -1.97
CA ASP A 270 6.47 16.57 -2.97
C ASP A 270 6.60 15.09 -3.31
N LEU A 271 6.82 14.76 -4.58
CA LEU A 271 6.82 13.40 -5.08
C LEU A 271 8.15 13.10 -5.78
N TYR A 272 8.82 12.04 -5.35
CA TYR A 272 10.01 11.49 -6.00
C TYR A 272 9.70 10.12 -6.61
N ILE A 273 9.62 10.08 -7.94
CA ILE A 273 9.28 8.90 -8.72
C ILE A 273 10.56 8.18 -9.13
N ILE A 274 10.65 6.90 -8.79
CA ILE A 274 11.78 6.04 -9.17
C ILE A 274 11.26 4.96 -10.12
N GLU A 275 11.52 5.12 -11.42
CA GLU A 275 11.19 4.13 -12.44
C GLU A 275 12.22 2.99 -12.42
N ASN A 276 13.50 3.34 -12.35
CA ASN A 276 14.62 2.43 -12.23
C ASN A 276 15.86 3.20 -11.73
N GLU A 277 17.00 2.52 -11.57
CA GLU A 277 18.24 3.13 -11.03
C GLU A 277 18.78 4.31 -11.85
N ARG A 278 18.33 4.49 -13.10
CA ARG A 278 18.80 5.55 -14.01
C ARG A 278 17.74 6.58 -14.33
N GLU A 279 16.50 6.33 -13.97
CA GLU A 279 15.34 7.11 -14.35
C GLU A 279 14.57 7.47 -13.09
N THR A 280 14.83 8.69 -12.63
CA THR A 280 14.19 9.28 -11.46
C THR A 280 13.63 10.64 -11.84
N GLN A 281 12.52 11.02 -11.21
CA GLN A 281 11.83 12.27 -11.47
C GLN A 281 11.31 12.85 -10.16
N PHE A 282 11.72 14.08 -9.85
CA PHE A 282 11.19 14.84 -8.74
C PHE A 282 10.13 15.83 -9.21
N ILE A 283 9.00 15.89 -8.49
CA ILE A 283 7.88 16.78 -8.77
C ILE A 283 7.51 17.51 -7.47
N PRO A 284 7.69 18.83 -7.39
CA PRO A 284 7.28 19.60 -6.22
C PRO A 284 5.75 19.65 -6.11
N SER A 285 5.25 19.73 -4.88
CA SER A 285 3.82 19.86 -4.60
C SER A 285 3.24 21.17 -5.13
N LEU A 286 1.97 21.14 -5.54
CA LEU A 286 1.23 22.33 -5.99
C LEU A 286 0.89 23.29 -4.84
N LEU A 287 0.79 22.78 -3.62
CA LEU A 287 0.60 23.57 -2.41
C LEU A 287 1.91 23.79 -1.67
N HIS A 288 3.06 23.70 -2.35
CA HIS A 288 4.40 23.74 -1.76
C HIS A 288 4.45 24.61 -0.50
N ILE A 289 4.34 23.94 0.65
CA ILE A 289 4.53 24.57 1.94
C ILE A 289 6.04 24.53 2.10
N ASP A 290 6.70 25.65 1.80
CA ASP A 290 8.14 25.74 1.91
C ASP A 290 8.50 25.60 3.40
N ASN A 291 8.81 24.39 3.85
CA ASN A 291 9.17 24.11 5.25
C ASN A 291 10.45 24.87 5.68
N ARG A 292 11.17 25.51 4.74
CA ARG A 292 12.25 26.46 5.05
C ARG A 292 11.76 27.70 5.81
N LEU A 293 10.47 27.95 5.78
CA LEU A 293 9.83 29.02 6.52
C LEU A 293 9.52 28.61 7.96
N ILE A 294 9.77 27.38 8.38
CA ILE A 294 9.48 26.96 9.75
C ILE A 294 10.73 27.21 10.60
N ASP A 295 10.64 28.13 11.55
CA ASP A 295 11.68 28.34 12.56
C ASP A 295 11.84 27.06 13.39
N GLU A 296 13.05 26.48 13.42
CA GLU A 296 13.28 25.16 14.03
C GLU A 296 13.12 25.17 15.56
N ASP A 297 13.27 26.32 16.21
CA ASP A 297 13.20 26.47 17.66
C ASP A 297 11.76 26.74 18.16
N THR A 298 10.95 27.42 17.35
CA THR A 298 9.58 27.86 17.72
C THR A 298 8.47 27.15 16.96
N GLY A 299 8.78 26.57 15.79
CA GLY A 299 7.81 25.89 14.92
C GLY A 299 6.85 26.84 14.19
N GLU A 300 7.12 28.15 14.18
CA GLU A 300 6.29 29.14 13.50
C GLU A 300 6.65 29.27 12.02
N ILE A 301 5.64 29.47 11.17
CA ILE A 301 5.82 29.71 9.73
C ILE A 301 6.14 31.20 9.52
N LEU A 302 7.41 31.50 9.26
CA LEU A 302 7.93 32.80 8.91
C LEU A 302 7.51 33.21 7.50
N SER A 303 7.15 34.46 7.28
CA SER A 303 6.94 35.00 5.95
C SER A 303 8.26 35.44 5.31
N GLU A 304 8.28 35.62 3.98
CA GLU A 304 9.44 36.16 3.24
C GLU A 304 9.83 37.58 3.73
N GLU A 305 8.86 38.32 4.28
CA GLU A 305 9.06 39.64 4.87
C GLU A 305 9.78 39.54 6.22
N ASP A 306 9.45 38.55 7.04
CA ASP A 306 10.09 38.30 8.35
C ASP A 306 11.56 37.86 8.18
N LEU A 307 11.88 37.12 7.12
CA LEU A 307 13.25 36.76 6.74
C LEU A 307 14.09 37.97 6.33
N ARG A 308 13.50 38.93 5.59
CA ARG A 308 14.17 40.19 5.22
C ARG A 308 14.42 41.10 6.42
N GLU A 309 13.57 41.03 7.44
CA GLU A 309 13.73 41.83 8.65
C GLU A 309 14.81 41.27 9.59
N PHE A 310 15.15 39.97 9.47
CA PHE A 310 16.19 39.32 10.27
C PHE A 310 17.61 39.58 9.77
N ASP A 311 17.82 39.73 8.45
CA ASP A 311 19.14 40.03 7.88
C ASP A 311 19.44 41.53 7.97
N GLY A 312 19.64 41.99 9.21
CA GLY A 312 19.96 43.37 9.52
C GLY A 312 21.15 43.91 8.73
N ASP A 313 20.92 45.05 8.06
CA ASP A 313 21.92 45.99 7.55
C ASP A 313 22.87 45.52 6.44
N ILE A 314 22.36 44.96 5.34
CA ILE A 314 23.11 44.97 4.07
C ILE A 314 22.45 45.93 3.09
N TYR A 315 23.04 47.13 2.96
CA TYR A 315 22.69 48.08 1.91
C TYR A 315 22.85 47.43 0.53
N GLU A 316 21.75 47.32 -0.22
CA GLU A 316 21.80 47.02 -1.65
C GLU A 316 22.57 48.13 -2.40
N PRO A 317 23.59 47.79 -3.22
CA PRO A 317 24.15 48.76 -4.15
C PRO A 317 23.11 49.09 -5.22
N GLN A 318 22.74 50.37 -5.31
CA GLN A 318 21.88 50.86 -6.38
C GLN A 318 22.58 50.73 -7.74
N GLY A 319 21.96 50.00 -8.66
CA GLY A 319 22.21 50.10 -10.09
C GLY A 319 22.13 48.78 -10.85
N ILE A 320 20.96 48.49 -11.41
CA ILE A 320 20.68 48.46 -12.87
C ILE A 320 19.18 48.20 -13.00
N ASP A 321 18.49 49.08 -13.73
CA ASP A 321 17.08 48.95 -14.09
C ASP A 321 16.81 47.62 -14.80
N GLU A 322 16.12 46.70 -14.15
CA GLU A 322 15.22 45.76 -14.83
C GLU A 322 13.84 45.84 -14.17
N PRO A 323 12.77 46.12 -14.92
CA PRO A 323 11.43 46.09 -14.33
C PRO A 323 11.11 44.66 -13.93
N GLU A 324 10.85 44.46 -12.64
CA GLU A 324 10.26 43.25 -12.09
C GLU A 324 9.00 42.91 -12.88
N THR A 325 9.08 41.86 -13.69
CA THR A 325 7.88 41.21 -14.19
C THR A 325 7.35 40.37 -13.06
N VAL A 326 6.31 40.88 -12.40
CA VAL A 326 5.37 40.07 -11.62
C VAL A 326 4.86 38.97 -12.55
N THR A 327 5.54 37.84 -12.57
CA THR A 327 5.02 36.63 -13.20
C THR A 327 3.95 36.13 -12.27
N LYS A 328 2.70 36.55 -12.54
CA LYS A 328 1.56 35.66 -12.30
C LYS A 328 1.98 34.33 -12.91
N GLN A 329 2.31 33.35 -12.06
CA GLN A 329 2.55 31.99 -12.51
C GLN A 329 1.21 31.49 -13.06
N SER A 330 0.99 31.79 -14.34
CA SER A 330 0.17 30.95 -15.19
C SER A 330 0.74 29.55 -15.04
N ILE A 331 -0.12 28.61 -14.66
CA ILE A 331 0.11 27.18 -14.71
C ILE A 331 1.04 26.88 -15.89
N PRO A 332 2.23 26.29 -15.67
CA PRO A 332 3.14 25.99 -16.76
C PRO A 332 2.37 25.23 -17.84
N ASN A 333 2.35 25.75 -19.07
CA ASN A 333 1.70 25.08 -20.20
C ASN A 333 2.24 23.64 -20.43
N GLU A 334 3.37 23.32 -19.82
CA GLU A 334 3.96 21.98 -19.75
C GLU A 334 3.06 20.97 -19.02
N ILE A 335 2.30 21.38 -17.99
CA ILE A 335 1.34 20.49 -17.29
C ILE A 335 0.11 20.19 -18.16
N PHE A 336 -0.38 21.19 -18.92
CA PHE A 336 -1.49 20.99 -19.86
C PHE A 336 -1.11 20.13 -21.07
N ALA A 337 0.17 20.14 -21.47
CA ALA A 337 0.70 19.27 -22.50
C ALA A 337 0.87 17.81 -22.01
N LEU A 338 1.09 17.59 -20.71
CA LEU A 338 1.30 16.26 -20.14
C LEU A 338 0.02 15.52 -19.73
N PHE A 339 -1.03 16.20 -19.26
CA PHE A 339 -2.19 15.52 -18.66
C PHE A 339 -3.54 15.73 -19.36
N GLY A 340 -3.60 16.52 -20.43
CA GLY A 340 -4.84 16.72 -21.19
C GLY A 340 -5.93 17.47 -20.40
N ASN A 341 -6.68 18.32 -21.10
CA ASN A 341 -7.71 19.15 -20.49
C ASN A 341 -8.90 18.30 -19.98
N LYS A 342 -8.85 17.82 -18.72
CA LYS A 342 -10.03 17.34 -17.99
C LYS A 342 -9.80 17.33 -16.48
N VAL A 343 -9.68 18.54 -15.91
CA VAL A 343 -9.93 18.74 -14.47
C VAL A 343 -11.24 19.51 -14.37
N GLU A 344 -12.36 18.79 -14.24
CA GLU A 344 -13.62 19.40 -13.79
C GLU A 344 -13.61 19.41 -12.25
N VAL A 345 -13.70 20.61 -11.70
CA VAL A 345 -13.85 20.86 -10.27
C VAL A 345 -15.30 20.52 -9.91
N ARG A 346 -15.49 19.61 -8.95
CA ARG A 346 -16.74 19.45 -8.19
C ARG A 346 -16.48 19.70 -6.73
#